data_AF-A0AAP2DM32-F1
#
_entry.id   AF-A0AAP2DM32-F1
#
_cell.length_a   1.000
_cell.length_b   1.000
_cell.length_c   1.000
_cell.angle_alpha   90.00
_cell.angle_beta   90.00
_cell.angle_gamma   90.00
#
_symmetry.space_group_name_H-M   'P 1'
#
loop_
_entity.id
_entity.type
_entity.pdbx_description
1 polymer ?
#
loop_
_entity_poly.entity_id
_entity_poly.type
_entity_poly.pdbx_seq_one_letter_code
_entity_poly.pdbx_strand_id
1 'polypeptide(L)' 'MEKLRTYIAESWDEIKNKVTWSKYSELQGSAVLVLVASTLFALVIGAIDWVFKTGLQWFYTEF' A
#
# COMPACT_ATOMS: atom_id res chain seq x y z
N MET A 1 5.00 35.31 -8.55
CA MET A 1 3.94 34.47 -9.14
C MET A 1 4.36 33.83 -10.45
N GLU A 2 5.01 34.56 -11.38
CA GLU A 2 5.56 33.96 -12.62
C GLU A 2 6.53 32.81 -12.35
N LYS A 3 7.54 33.01 -11.49
CA LYS A 3 8.53 31.96 -11.18
C LYS A 3 7.89 30.65 -10.72
N LEU A 4 6.85 30.70 -9.88
CA LEU A 4 6.12 29.52 -9.40
C LEU A 4 5.37 28.80 -10.54
N ARG A 5 4.76 29.56 -11.45
CA ARG A 5 4.08 28.98 -12.62
C ARG A 5 5.08 28.29 -13.56
N THR A 6 6.23 28.93 -13.80
CA THR A 6 7.30 28.36 -14.61
C THR A 6 7.88 27.10 -13.97
N TYR A 7 8.15 27.11 -12.66
CA TYR A 7 8.63 25.92 -11.93
C TYR A 7 7.68 24.73 -12.03
N ILE A 8 6.37 24.95 -11.88
CA ILE A 8 5.37 23.87 -11.99
C ILE A 8 5.30 23.35 -13.44
N ALA A 9 5.39 24.23 -14.43
CA ALA A 9 5.39 23.85 -15.85
C ALA A 9 6.63 23.02 -16.21
N GLU A 10 7.81 23.42 -15.75
CA GLU A 10 9.07 22.70 -15.96
C GLU A 10 9.08 21.35 -15.21
N SER A 11 8.57 21.31 -13.98
CA SER A 11 8.46 20.06 -13.21
C SER A 11 7.52 19.04 -13.87
N TRP A 12 6.43 19.51 -14.47
CA TRP A 12 5.51 18.65 -15.22
C TRP A 12 6.15 18.09 -16.49
N ASP A 13 6.91 18.92 -17.21
CA ASP A 13 7.65 18.50 -18.40
C ASP A 13 8.73 17.47 -18.06
N GLU A 14 9.44 17.65 -16.95
CA GLU A 14 10.46 16.73 -16.44
C GLU A 14 9.86 15.36 -16.10
N ILE A 15 8.78 15.33 -15.30
CA ILE A 15 8.12 14.07 -14.92
C ILE A 15 7.60 13.31 -16.14
N LYS A 16 7.19 14.01 -17.20
CA LYS A 16 6.65 13.38 -18.40
C LYS A 16 7.73 12.90 -19.37
N ASN A 17 8.76 13.69 -19.62
CA ASN A 17 9.71 13.46 -20.72
C ASN A 17 11.09 12.98 -20.26
N LYS A 18 11.47 13.22 -18.99
CA LYS A 18 12.78 12.89 -18.44
C LYS A 18 12.76 11.69 -17.48
N VAL A 19 11.57 11.18 -17.14
CA VAL A 19 11.42 9.99 -16.30
C VAL A 19 11.03 8.78 -17.15
N THR A 20 11.77 7.68 -16.97
CA THR A 20 11.45 6.39 -17.58
C THR A 20 10.32 5.72 -16.81
N TRP A 21 9.08 6.03 -17.18
CA TRP A 21 7.92 5.27 -16.72
C TRP A 21 7.96 3.87 -17.31
N SER A 22 7.94 2.85 -16.45
CA SER A 22 7.71 1.47 -16.88
C SER A 22 6.31 1.33 -17.50
N LYS A 23 6.11 0.33 -18.36
CA LYS A 23 4.81 0.08 -18.99
C LYS A 23 3.73 -0.12 -17.92
N TYR A 24 2.54 0.40 -18.16
CA TYR A 24 1.37 0.24 -17.27
C TYR A 24 1.08 -1.23 -16.90
N SER A 25 1.38 -2.18 -17.79
CA SER A 25 1.25 -3.62 -17.53
C SER A 25 2.18 -4.13 -16.43
N GLU A 26 3.42 -3.63 -16.37
CA GLU A 26 4.42 -4.02 -15.36
C GLU A 26 4.11 -3.36 -14.00
N LEU A 27 3.62 -2.11 -14.03
CA LEU A 27 3.12 -1.40 -12.86
C LEU A 27 1.93 -2.13 -12.23
N GLN A 28 0.98 -2.60 -13.05
CA GLN A 28 -0.14 -3.42 -12.58
C GLN A 28 0.33 -4.74 -12.00
N GLY A 29 1.30 -5.41 -12.64
CA GLY A 29 1.89 -6.65 -12.10
C GLY A 29 2.48 -6.45 -10.70
N SER A 30 3.23 -5.36 -10.51
CA SER A 30 3.82 -5.01 -9.21
C SER A 30 2.76 -4.65 -8.17
N ALA A 31 1.73 -3.90 -8.55
CA ALA A 31 0.63 -3.54 -7.66
C ALA A 31 -0.18 -4.77 -7.22
N VAL A 32 -0.47 -5.69 -8.14
CA VAL A 32 -1.19 -6.94 -7.83
C VAL A 32 -0.37 -7.82 -6.90
N LEU A 33 0.95 -7.91 -7.11
CA LEU A 33 1.84 -8.66 -6.22
C LEU A 33 1.78 -8.12 -4.78
N VAL A 34 1.86 -6.79 -4.62
CA VAL A 34 1.78 -6.14 -3.30
C VAL A 34 0.40 -6.34 -2.67
N LEU A 35 -0.69 -6.23 -3.46
CA LEU A 35 -2.04 -6.49 -2.97
C LEU A 35 -2.16 -7.90 -2.41
N VAL A 36 -1.73 -8.93 -3.15
CA VAL A 36 -1.78 -10.33 -2.68
C VAL A 36 -0.95 -10.52 -1.41
N ALA A 37 0.26 -9.96 -1.36
CA ALA A 37 1.10 -10.03 -0.17
C ALA A 37 0.41 -9.38 1.04
N SER A 38 -0.17 -8.19 0.87
CA SER A 38 -0.88 -7.47 1.93
C SER A 38 -2.12 -8.22 2.43
N THR A 39 -2.85 -8.90 1.53
CA THR A 39 -3.99 -9.74 1.89
C THR A 39 -3.56 -10.92 2.76
N LEU A 40 -2.44 -11.57 2.42
CA LEU A 40 -1.91 -12.68 3.23
C LEU A 40 -1.53 -12.21 4.64
N PHE A 41 -0.84 -11.08 4.77
CA PHE A 41 -0.53 -10.51 6.07
C PHE A 41 -1.78 -10.14 6.87
N ALA A 42 -2.79 -9.56 6.22
CA ALA A 42 -4.06 -9.24 6.85
C ALA A 42 -4.77 -10.49 7.41
N LEU A 43 -4.74 -11.62 6.66
CA LEU A 43 -5.31 -12.89 7.14
C LEU A 43 -4.56 -13.42 8.36
N VAL A 44 -3.23 -13.36 8.35
CA VAL A 44 -2.39 -13.83 9.47
C VAL A 44 -2.67 -13.01 10.73
N ILE A 45 -2.66 -11.68 10.61
CA ILE A 45 -2.94 -10.78 11.74
C ILE A 45 -4.37 -11.02 12.24
N GLY A 46 -5.35 -11.13 11.35
CA GLY A 46 -6.73 -11.43 11.72
C GLY A 46 -6.90 -12.77 12.45
N ALA A 47 -6.14 -13.80 12.05
CA ALA A 47 -6.14 -15.09 12.75
C ALA A 47 -5.54 -14.97 14.15
N ILE A 48 -4.44 -14.23 14.31
CA ILE A 48 -3.81 -13.96 15.61
C ILE A 48 -4.80 -13.21 16.51
N ASP A 49 -5.41 -12.14 16.02
CA ASP A 49 -6.39 -11.35 16.77
C ASP A 49 -7.58 -12.21 17.23
N TRP A 50 -8.04 -13.12 16.38
CA TRP A 50 -9.12 -14.05 16.72
C TRP A 50 -8.71 -15.01 17.85
N VAL A 51 -7.53 -15.64 17.75
CA VAL A 51 -7.01 -16.55 18.78
C VAL A 51 -6.86 -15.83 20.12
N PHE A 52 -6.26 -14.65 20.14
CA PHE A 52 -6.08 -13.89 21.37
C PHE A 52 -7.41 -13.44 21.96
N LYS A 53 -8.35 -12.95 21.14
CA LYS A 53 -9.66 -12.53 21.61
C LYS A 53 -10.44 -13.69 22.24
N THR A 54 -10.50 -14.83 21.56
CA THR A 54 -11.21 -16.01 22.06
C THR A 54 -10.51 -16.60 23.29
N GLY A 55 -9.17 -16.68 23.28
CA GLY A 55 -8.40 -17.18 24.42
C GLY A 55 -8.56 -16.32 25.68
N LEU A 56 -8.46 -14.99 25.53
CA LEU A 56 -8.67 -14.06 26.64
C LEU A 56 -10.12 -14.08 27.12
N GLN A 57 -11.09 -14.11 26.21
CA GLN A 57 -12.51 -14.18 26.59
C GLN A 57 -12.82 -15.45 27.38
N TRP A 58 -12.27 -16.59 26.96
CA TRP A 58 -12.42 -17.84 27.72
C TRP A 58 -11.77 -17.74 29.10
N PHE A 59 -10.54 -17.23 29.18
CA PHE A 59 -9.84 -17.04 30.46
C PHE A 59 -10.61 -16.14 31.43
N TYR A 60 -11.12 -15.00 30.98
CA TYR A 60 -11.91 -14.07 31.80
C TYR A 60 -13.31 -14.56 32.15
N THR A 61 -13.82 -15.60 31.49
CA THR A 61 -15.15 -16.15 31.80
C THR A 61 -15.05 -17.28 32.83
N GLU A 62 -13.95 -18.04 32.83
CA GLU A 62 -13.71 -19.15 33.77
C GLU A 62 -13.10 -18.69 35.11
N PHE A 63 -12.47 -17.52 35.16
CA PHE A 63 -11.94 -16.88 36.37
C PHE A 63 -12.73 -15.62 36.73
#